data_AF-A0A840UJX7-F1
#
_entry.id   AF-A0A840UJX7-F1
#
_cell.length_a   1.000
_cell.length_b   1.000
_cell.length_c   1.000
_cell.angle_alpha   90.00
_cell.angle_beta   90.00
_cell.angle_gamma   90.00
#
_symmetry.space_group_name_H-M   'P 1'
#
loop_
_entity.id
_entity.type
_entity.pdbx_description
1 polymer ?
#
loop_
_entity_poly.entity_id
_entity_poly.type
_entity_poly.pdbx_seq_one_letter_code
_entity_poly.pdbx_strand_id
1 'polypeptide(L)'
;MRLWKELKSQGFIISDRRFRNCLRFLKAHAWLEGRNVVADDDIAILSNMLWTDPEQIKQSKKIVMGFSNPLAVKANEIFDGAFELAAKLKETPDSAERTGMATEANHKFKVAQKMLDGLLKQAKSEGKATGKIIERLAQIKEMNENVVNTYLLGI
;
A
#
# COMPACT_ATOMS: atom_id res chain seq x y z
N MET A 1 -3.36 -22.29 1.16
CA MET A 1 -3.07 -23.39 0.21
C MET A 1 -3.13 -22.95 -1.27
N ARG A 2 -3.98 -22.00 -1.67
CA ARG A 2 -4.13 -21.56 -3.07
C ARG A 2 -2.92 -20.78 -3.62
N LEU A 3 -2.42 -19.78 -2.88
CA LEU A 3 -1.22 -19.00 -3.27
C LEU A 3 0.01 -19.90 -3.52
N TRP A 4 0.19 -20.94 -2.70
CA TRP A 4 1.33 -21.86 -2.83
C TRP A 4 1.24 -22.75 -4.06
N LYS A 5 0.02 -23.14 -4.44
CA LYS A 5 -0.22 -23.87 -5.69
C LYS A 5 0.09 -22.99 -6.88
N GLU A 6 -0.37 -21.73 -6.86
CA GLU A 6 -0.10 -20.76 -7.93
C GLU A 6 1.40 -20.50 -8.09
N LEU A 7 2.13 -20.28 -6.99
CA LEU A 7 3.57 -20.09 -7.06
C LEU A 7 4.27 -21.31 -7.70
N LYS A 8 3.88 -22.53 -7.30
CA LYS A 8 4.45 -23.76 -7.88
C LYS A 8 4.13 -23.91 -9.37
N SER A 9 2.90 -23.61 -9.81
CA SER A 9 2.54 -23.68 -11.24
C SER A 9 3.29 -22.65 -12.09
N GLN A 10 3.73 -21.56 -11.47
CA GLN A 10 4.53 -20.51 -12.11
C GLN A 10 6.06 -20.75 -11.99
N GLY A 11 6.48 -21.94 -11.54
CA GLY A 11 7.90 -22.34 -11.49
C GLY A 11 8.65 -21.95 -10.21
N PHE A 12 7.98 -21.42 -9.19
CA PHE A 12 8.65 -21.06 -7.93
C PHE A 12 8.95 -22.30 -7.08
N ILE A 13 10.20 -22.44 -6.66
CA ILE A 13 10.65 -23.50 -5.75
C ILE A 13 10.59 -22.99 -4.31
N ILE A 14 9.61 -23.47 -3.54
CA ILE A 14 9.41 -23.10 -2.14
C ILE A 14 9.59 -24.34 -1.27
N SER A 15 10.65 -24.36 -0.46
CA SER A 15 10.89 -25.45 0.50
C SER A 15 9.92 -25.40 1.68
N ASP A 16 9.73 -26.53 2.35
CA ASP A 16 8.92 -26.61 3.58
C ASP A 16 9.44 -25.70 4.70
N ARG A 17 10.76 -25.48 4.74
CA ARG A 17 11.38 -24.50 5.65
C ARG A 17 10.93 -23.07 5.32
N ARG A 18 11.01 -22.66 4.04
CA ARG A 18 10.56 -21.34 3.59
C ARG A 18 9.06 -21.15 3.84
N PHE A 19 8.25 -22.18 3.58
CA PHE A 19 6.82 -22.16 3.88
C PHE A 19 6.54 -21.91 5.37
N ARG A 20 7.14 -22.70 6.26
CA ARG A 20 6.97 -22.55 7.72
C ARG A 20 7.41 -21.17 8.20
N ASN A 21 8.48 -20.62 7.64
CA ASN A 21 8.90 -19.26 7.94
C ASN A 21 7.84 -18.24 7.50
N CYS A 22 7.31 -18.32 6.27
CA CYS A 22 6.24 -17.43 5.82
C CYS A 22 5.05 -17.42 6.81
N LEU A 23 4.61 -18.59 7.28
CA LEU A 23 3.54 -18.68 8.29
C LEU A 23 3.88 -17.95 9.59
N ARG A 24 5.14 -17.97 10.04
CA ARG A 24 5.59 -17.24 11.24
C ARG A 24 5.56 -15.73 11.01
N PHE A 25 6.01 -15.27 9.84
CA PHE A 25 5.99 -13.85 9.49
C PHE A 25 4.57 -13.31 9.36
N LEU A 26 3.65 -14.06 8.76
CA LEU A 26 2.24 -13.68 8.70
C LEU A 26 1.64 -13.49 10.10
N LYS A 27 1.90 -14.42 11.02
CA LYS A 27 1.45 -14.32 12.42
C LYS A 27 2.08 -13.13 13.14
N ALA A 28 3.37 -12.89 12.93
CA ALA A 28 4.07 -11.76 13.53
C ALA A 28 3.51 -10.42 13.01
N HIS A 29 3.26 -10.31 11.71
CA HIS A 29 2.65 -9.12 11.13
C HIS A 29 1.23 -8.90 11.66
N ALA A 30 0.39 -9.93 11.72
CA ALA A 30 -0.94 -9.83 12.32
C ALA A 30 -0.87 -9.32 13.77
N TRP A 31 0.08 -9.83 14.56
CA TRP A 31 0.30 -9.40 15.94
C TRP A 31 0.74 -7.94 16.06
N LEU A 32 1.68 -7.50 15.21
CA LEU A 32 2.13 -6.11 15.17
C LEU A 32 1.00 -5.14 14.78
N GLU A 33 0.06 -5.62 13.95
CA GLU A 33 -1.16 -4.92 13.58
C GLU A 33 -2.27 -5.02 14.65
N GLY A 34 -1.97 -5.54 15.84
CA GLY A 34 -2.92 -5.66 16.96
C GLY A 34 -3.98 -6.74 16.79
N ARG A 35 -3.79 -7.67 15.85
CA ARG A 35 -4.71 -8.79 15.57
C ARG A 35 -4.16 -10.11 16.11
N ASN A 36 -5.07 -10.97 16.56
CA ASN A 36 -4.76 -12.34 16.99
C ASN A 36 -4.91 -13.39 15.85
N VAL A 37 -5.46 -12.98 14.71
CA VAL A 37 -5.73 -13.84 13.55
C VAL A 37 -5.13 -13.22 12.29
N VAL A 38 -4.48 -14.07 11.49
CA VAL A 38 -3.94 -13.72 10.17
C VAL A 38 -5.09 -13.45 9.21
N ALA A 39 -5.00 -12.33 8.49
CA ALA A 39 -5.93 -11.89 7.46
C ALA A 39 -5.23 -11.84 6.10
N ASP A 40 -6.02 -11.68 5.02
CA ASP A 40 -5.47 -11.60 3.65
C ASP A 40 -4.52 -10.40 3.46
N ASP A 41 -4.67 -9.34 4.25
CA ASP A 41 -3.75 -8.19 4.28
C ASP A 41 -2.31 -8.61 4.60
N ASP A 42 -2.14 -9.61 5.46
CA ASP A 42 -0.81 -10.08 5.87
C ASP A 42 -0.06 -10.75 4.72
N ILE A 43 -0.78 -11.30 3.74
CA ILE A 43 -0.19 -12.00 2.58
C ILE A 43 0.73 -11.06 1.80
N ALA A 44 0.44 -9.77 1.75
CA ALA A 44 1.20 -8.78 0.99
C ALA A 44 2.69 -8.77 1.37
N ILE A 45 3.05 -9.02 2.63
CA ILE A 45 4.44 -8.98 3.11
C ILE A 45 5.31 -10.07 2.49
N LEU A 46 4.68 -11.14 1.97
CA LEU A 46 5.38 -12.29 1.40
C LEU A 46 6.01 -11.99 0.03
N SER A 47 5.68 -10.86 -0.59
CA SER A 47 6.23 -10.47 -1.89
C SER A 47 7.77 -10.46 -1.91
N ASN A 48 8.38 -10.18 -0.76
CA ASN A 48 9.84 -10.09 -0.61
C ASN A 48 10.49 -11.39 -0.10
N MET A 49 9.72 -12.46 0.10
CA MET A 49 10.19 -13.69 0.73
C MET A 49 10.19 -14.90 -0.20
N LEU A 50 9.54 -14.79 -1.36
CA LEU A 50 9.18 -15.94 -2.19
C LEU A 50 10.04 -16.11 -3.44
N TRP A 51 10.69 -15.05 -3.92
CA TRP A 51 11.64 -15.10 -5.03
C TRP A 51 13.03 -15.59 -4.58
N THR A 52 13.76 -16.19 -5.51
CA THR A 52 15.18 -16.58 -5.31
C THR A 52 16.09 -15.74 -6.21
N ASP A 53 15.62 -15.41 -7.41
CA ASP A 53 16.36 -14.59 -8.38
C ASP A 53 15.70 -13.21 -8.52
N PRO A 54 16.48 -12.13 -8.77
CA PRO A 54 15.94 -10.79 -8.92
C PRO A 54 14.87 -10.66 -10.02
N GLU A 55 14.98 -11.46 -11.09
CA GLU A 55 14.02 -11.49 -12.20
C GLU A 55 12.61 -11.92 -11.74
N GLN A 56 12.53 -12.72 -10.67
CA GLN A 56 11.27 -13.19 -10.10
C GLN A 56 10.58 -12.17 -9.20
N ILE A 57 11.22 -11.05 -8.85
CA ILE A 57 10.65 -10.03 -7.95
C ILE A 57 9.31 -9.52 -8.49
N LYS A 58 9.25 -9.14 -9.77
CA LYS A 58 8.04 -8.59 -10.38
C LYS A 58 6.90 -9.61 -10.42
N GLN A 59 7.21 -10.85 -10.80
CA GLN A 59 6.22 -11.92 -10.90
C GLN A 59 5.71 -12.37 -9.52
N SER A 60 6.61 -12.55 -8.55
CA SER A 60 6.24 -12.91 -7.18
C SER A 60 5.35 -11.86 -6.54
N LYS A 61 5.70 -10.58 -6.67
CA LYS A 61 4.85 -9.47 -6.21
C LYS A 61 3.46 -9.54 -6.86
N LYS A 62 3.39 -9.71 -8.17
CA LYS A 62 2.09 -9.82 -8.88
C LYS A 62 1.23 -10.98 -8.35
N ILE A 63 1.80 -12.17 -8.20
CA ILE A 63 1.08 -13.36 -7.72
C ILE A 63 0.60 -13.12 -6.28
N VAL A 64 1.49 -12.70 -5.39
CA VAL A 64 1.16 -12.45 -3.97
C VAL A 64 0.03 -11.44 -3.82
N MET A 65 0.10 -10.33 -4.56
CA MET A 65 -0.92 -9.28 -4.51
C MET A 65 -2.27 -9.73 -5.06
N GLY A 66 -2.32 -10.75 -5.93
CA GLY A 66 -3.58 -11.36 -6.36
C GLY A 66 -4.30 -12.17 -5.28
N PHE A 67 -3.59 -12.53 -4.20
CA PHE A 67 -4.14 -13.25 -3.06
C PHE A 67 -4.28 -12.38 -1.80
N SER A 68 -3.80 -11.13 -1.83
CA SER A 68 -4.01 -10.19 -0.73
C SER A 68 -5.34 -9.45 -0.85
N ASN A 69 -5.71 -8.69 0.18
CA ASN A 69 -6.93 -7.89 0.16
C ASN A 69 -6.88 -6.83 -0.96
N PRO A 70 -7.72 -6.94 -2.00
CA PRO A 70 -7.66 -6.04 -3.16
C PRO A 70 -7.96 -4.59 -2.80
N LEU A 71 -8.70 -4.33 -1.72
CA LEU A 71 -8.98 -2.97 -1.26
C LEU A 71 -7.73 -2.34 -0.62
N ALA A 72 -6.95 -3.12 0.13
CA ALA A 72 -5.68 -2.68 0.68
C ALA A 72 -4.63 -2.45 -0.43
N VAL A 73 -4.64 -3.28 -1.48
CA VAL A 73 -3.80 -3.07 -2.67
C VAL A 73 -4.12 -1.73 -3.33
N LYS A 74 -5.40 -1.48 -3.65
CA LYS A 74 -5.85 -0.22 -4.24
C LYS A 74 -5.53 0.98 -3.36
N ALA A 75 -5.65 0.84 -2.04
CA ALA A 75 -5.30 1.92 -1.12
C ALA A 75 -3.81 2.29 -1.18
N ASN A 76 -2.91 1.30 -1.31
CA ASN A 76 -1.49 1.56 -1.52
C ASN A 76 -1.21 2.19 -2.88
N GLU A 77 -1.87 1.75 -3.96
CA GLU A 77 -1.69 2.36 -5.29
C GLU A 77 -2.11 3.84 -5.31
N ILE A 78 -3.24 4.17 -4.66
CA ILE A 78 -3.68 5.56 -4.50
C ILE A 78 -2.66 6.37 -3.69
N PHE A 79 -2.12 5.76 -2.63
CA PHE A 79 -1.11 6.40 -1.79
C PHE A 79 0.20 6.64 -2.55
N ASP A 80 0.72 5.65 -3.28
CA ASP A 80 1.97 5.75 -4.01
C ASP A 80 1.91 6.89 -5.06
N GLY A 81 0.80 6.98 -5.79
CA GLY A 81 0.58 8.08 -6.75
C GLY A 81 0.50 9.47 -6.08
N ALA A 82 -0.05 9.55 -4.86
CA ALA A 82 -0.05 10.79 -4.08
C ALA A 82 1.35 11.12 -3.54
N PHE A 83 2.08 10.12 -3.06
CA PHE A 83 3.43 10.27 -2.51
C PHE A 83 4.42 10.76 -3.56
N GLU A 84 4.39 10.21 -4.78
CA GLU A 84 5.23 10.66 -5.89
C GLU A 84 5.03 12.15 -6.20
N LEU A 85 3.80 12.63 -6.14
CA LEU A 85 3.49 14.04 -6.37
C LEU A 85 4.01 14.93 -5.25
N ALA A 86 3.88 14.50 -3.99
CA ALA A 86 4.44 15.21 -2.83
C ALA A 86 5.97 15.27 -2.91
N ALA A 87 6.62 14.16 -3.27
CA ALA A 87 8.07 14.09 -3.45
C ALA A 87 8.54 15.04 -4.55
N LYS A 88 7.87 15.04 -5.71
CA LYS A 88 8.18 15.96 -6.81
C LYS A 88 8.04 17.42 -6.41
N LEU A 89 7.00 17.76 -5.64
CA LEU A 89 6.79 19.13 -5.16
C LEU A 89 7.93 19.58 -4.23
N LYS A 90 8.41 18.69 -3.36
CA LYS A 90 9.53 18.97 -2.45
C LYS A 90 10.84 19.24 -3.17
N GLU A 91 11.07 18.58 -4.31
CA GLU A 91 12.27 18.76 -5.14
C GLU A 91 12.19 19.98 -6.06
N THR A 92 10.99 20.55 -6.26
CA THR A 92 10.79 21.69 -7.14
C THR A 92 11.28 22.99 -6.47
N PRO A 93 12.19 23.76 -7.11
CA PRO A 93 12.65 25.04 -6.59
C PRO A 93 11.52 26.05 -6.40
N ASP A 94 11.76 27.09 -5.60
CA ASP A 94 10.76 28.15 -5.41
C ASP A 94 10.51 28.92 -6.70
N SER A 95 9.30 28.79 -7.23
CA SER A 95 8.88 29.39 -8.50
C SER A 95 7.35 29.47 -8.56
N ALA A 96 6.83 30.29 -9.48
CA ALA A 96 5.39 30.32 -9.77
C ALA A 96 4.86 28.94 -10.21
N GLU A 97 5.70 28.11 -10.83
CA GLU A 97 5.38 26.72 -11.19
C GLU A 97 5.14 25.86 -9.95
N ARG A 98 5.90 26.05 -8.87
CA ARG A 98 5.73 25.32 -7.61
C ARG A 98 4.37 25.58 -6.96
N THR A 99 3.90 26.83 -6.96
CA THR A 99 2.57 27.17 -6.42
C THR A 99 1.44 26.56 -7.27
N GLY A 100 1.61 26.53 -8.60
CA GLY A 100 0.71 25.82 -9.50
C GLY A 100 0.65 24.32 -9.20
N MET A 101 1.82 23.68 -9.06
CA MET A 101 1.94 22.27 -8.70
C MET A 101 1.36 21.96 -7.31
N ALA A 102 1.55 22.84 -6.33
CA ALA A 102 0.98 22.68 -4.98
C ALA A 102 -0.56 22.71 -5.01
N THR A 103 -1.14 23.56 -5.85
CA THR A 103 -2.60 23.63 -6.04
C THR A 103 -3.14 22.35 -6.68
N GLU A 104 -2.47 21.85 -7.72
CA GLU A 104 -2.80 20.57 -8.35
C GLU A 104 -2.66 19.41 -7.36
N ALA A 105 -1.59 19.39 -6.56
CA ALA A 105 -1.35 18.39 -5.53
C ALA A 105 -2.46 18.37 -4.48
N ASN A 106 -2.86 19.53 -3.96
CA ASN A 106 -3.99 19.62 -3.02
C ASN A 106 -5.29 19.07 -3.64
N HIS A 107 -5.57 19.37 -4.90
CA HIS A 107 -6.73 18.80 -5.58
C HIS A 107 -6.65 17.27 -5.67
N LYS A 108 -5.51 16.74 -6.13
CA LYS A 108 -5.26 15.29 -6.24
C LYS A 108 -5.33 14.59 -4.88
N PHE A 109 -4.82 15.20 -3.81
CA PHE A 109 -4.92 14.64 -2.47
C PHE A 109 -6.35 14.61 -1.96
N LYS A 110 -7.15 15.65 -2.20
CA LYS A 110 -8.60 15.64 -1.88
C LYS A 110 -9.34 14.54 -2.64
N VAL A 111 -9.00 14.32 -3.91
CA VAL A 111 -9.56 13.21 -4.71
C VAL A 111 -9.15 11.86 -4.13
N ALA A 112 -7.86 11.68 -3.81
CA ALA A 112 -7.33 10.47 -3.19
C ALA A 112 -7.99 10.16 -1.84
N GLN A 113 -8.20 11.17 -0.99
CA GLN A 113 -8.93 11.03 0.28
C GLN A 113 -10.36 10.54 0.04
N LYS A 114 -11.09 11.12 -0.92
CA LYS A 114 -12.45 10.65 -1.27
C LYS A 114 -12.47 9.22 -1.76
N MET A 115 -11.48 8.83 -2.57
CA MET A 115 -11.36 7.44 -3.05
C MET A 115 -11.08 6.47 -1.90
N LEU A 116 -10.17 6.81 -0.98
CA LEU A 116 -9.87 6.01 0.20
C LEU A 116 -11.06 5.92 1.16
N ASP A 117 -11.82 7.00 1.35
CA ASP A 117 -13.08 6.97 2.13
C ASP A 117 -14.11 6.04 1.48
N GLY A 118 -14.19 6.03 0.15
CA GLY A 118 -15.02 5.09 -0.61
C GLY A 118 -14.60 3.64 -0.38
N LEU A 119 -13.30 3.35 -0.49
CA LEU A 119 -12.73 2.03 -0.21
C LEU A 119 -12.96 1.60 1.24
N LEU A 120 -12.87 2.54 2.20
CA LEU A 120 -13.12 2.27 3.60
C LEU A 120 -14.57 1.86 3.86
N LYS A 121 -15.54 2.57 3.25
CA LYS A 121 -16.96 2.22 3.31
C LYS A 121 -17.20 0.83 2.70
N GLN A 122 -16.60 0.56 1.54
CA GLN A 122 -16.70 -0.74 0.88
C GLN A 122 -16.11 -1.86 1.74
N ALA A 123 -14.92 -1.67 2.31
CA ALA A 123 -14.26 -2.65 3.17
C ALA A 123 -15.12 -2.95 4.41
N LYS A 124 -15.71 -1.92 5.03
CA LYS A 124 -16.63 -2.10 6.16
C LYS A 124 -17.88 -2.89 5.78
N SER A 125 -18.50 -2.60 4.63
CA SER A 125 -19.70 -3.34 4.17
C SER A 125 -19.40 -4.78 3.80
N GLU A 126 -18.19 -5.06 3.30
CA GLU A 126 -17.75 -6.42 2.94
C GLU A 126 -17.13 -7.18 4.12
N GLY A 127 -17.06 -6.59 5.32
CA GLY A 127 -16.42 -7.19 6.49
C GLY A 127 -14.91 -7.42 6.32
N LYS A 128 -14.27 -6.70 5.39
CA LYS A 128 -12.84 -6.80 5.11
C LYS A 128 -12.03 -5.93 6.06
N ALA A 129 -10.74 -6.26 6.18
CA ALA A 129 -9.82 -5.46 6.97
C ALA A 129 -9.74 -4.01 6.45
N THR A 130 -9.72 -3.07 7.40
CA THR A 130 -9.77 -1.62 7.14
C THR A 130 -8.51 -0.89 7.58
N GLY A 131 -7.65 -1.53 8.39
CA GLY A 131 -6.49 -0.89 9.02
C GLY A 131 -5.58 -0.19 8.00
N LYS A 132 -5.22 -0.90 6.92
CA LYS A 132 -4.36 -0.33 5.87
C LYS A 132 -4.97 0.89 5.18
N ILE A 133 -6.28 0.85 4.91
CA ILE A 133 -7.00 1.95 4.26
C ILE A 133 -7.01 3.19 5.17
N ILE A 134 -7.25 2.97 6.48
CA ILE A 134 -7.23 4.04 7.49
C ILE A 134 -5.83 4.65 7.61
N GLU A 135 -4.79 3.82 7.67
CA GLU A 135 -3.39 4.26 7.70
C GLU A 135 -3.05 5.15 6.49
N ARG A 136 -3.34 4.68 5.27
CA ARG A 136 -3.08 5.45 4.04
C ARG A 136 -3.88 6.75 4.01
N LEU A 137 -5.14 6.74 4.48
CA LEU A 137 -5.97 7.93 4.56
C LEU A 137 -5.37 8.98 5.51
N ALA A 138 -4.87 8.54 6.68
CA ALA A 138 -4.21 9.43 7.63
C ALA A 138 -2.95 10.06 7.02
N GLN A 139 -2.11 9.26 6.36
CA GLN A 139 -0.90 9.76 5.71
C GLN A 139 -1.21 10.77 4.59
N ILE A 140 -2.24 10.54 3.75
CA ILE A 140 -2.63 11.53 2.72
C ILE A 140 -3.20 12.80 3.34
N LYS A 141 -3.91 12.72 4.47
CA LYS A 141 -4.37 13.93 5.19
C LYS A 141 -3.20 14.77 5.68
N GLU A 142 -2.25 14.14 6.34
CA GLU A 142 -1.03 14.80 6.82
C GLU A 142 -0.21 15.39 5.67
N MET A 143 0.00 14.65 4.57
CA MET A 143 0.67 15.18 3.39
C MET A 143 -0.05 16.40 2.80
N ASN A 144 -1.38 16.38 2.75
CA ASN A 144 -2.15 17.50 2.23
C ASN A 144 -2.06 18.73 3.14
N GLU A 145 -2.15 18.55 4.45
CA GLU A 145 -1.97 19.63 5.42
C GLU A 145 -0.57 20.26 5.29
N ASN A 146 0.47 19.43 5.20
CA ASN A 146 1.83 19.90 4.98
C ASN A 146 1.97 20.69 3.68
N VAL A 147 1.38 20.21 2.58
CA VAL A 147 1.45 20.92 1.29
C VAL A 147 0.71 22.26 1.35
N VAL A 148 -0.48 22.29 1.96
CA VAL A 148 -1.26 23.52 2.10
C VAL A 148 -0.51 24.54 2.97
N ASN A 149 -0.01 24.14 4.13
CA ASN A 149 0.68 25.05 5.04
C ASN A 149 1.98 25.57 4.41
N THR A 150 2.80 24.67 3.85
CA THR A 150 4.14 25.03 3.35
C THR A 150 4.09 25.83 2.06
N TYR A 151 3.24 25.45 1.10
CA TYR A 151 3.33 25.97 -0.27
C TYR A 151 2.16 26.85 -0.69
N LEU A 152 1.01 26.80 0.02
CA LEU A 152 -0.17 27.61 -0.32
C LEU A 152 -0.45 28.72 0.70
N LEU A 153 -0.20 28.47 1.99
CA LEU A 153 -0.40 29.45 3.06
C LEU A 153 0.91 30.11 3.52
N GLY A 154 2.05 29.44 3.32
CA GLY A 154 3.37 29.95 3.72
C GLY A 154 3.54 30.04 5.24
N ILE A 155 2.92 29.11 5.99
CA ILE A 155 2.95 29.04 7.47
C ILE A 155 3.80 27.86 7.91
#